data_AF-A0A2D6QA52-F1
#
_entry.id   AF-A0A2D6QA52-F1
#
_cell.length_a   1.000
_cell.length_b   1.000
_cell.length_c   1.000
_cell.angle_alpha   90.00
_cell.angle_beta   90.00
_cell.angle_gamma   90.00
#
_symmetry.space_group_name_H-M   'P 1'
#
loop_
_entity.id
_entity.type
_entity.pdbx_description
1 polymer ?
#
loop_
_entity_poly.entity_id
_entity_poly.type
_entity_poly.pdbx_seq_one_letter_code
_entity_poly.pdbx_strand_id
1 'polypeptide(L)'
;MSDALVLGVAQAAALFPGVSRSGSTIAAGLVRGLPTVQAARLSFLLSIPAVTGAALLEVPEALDAGAGGLSVPLLLAGVFVAGLVGWGALRALVLTLSKGAFVWFALYCAMLGTSALLFV
;
A
#
# COMPACT_ATOMS: atom_id res chain seq x y z
N MET A 1 -11.42 -19.25 1.18
CA MET A 1 -12.40 -18.20 0.81
C MET A 1 -12.67 -17.23 1.96
N SER A 2 -12.95 -17.71 3.18
CA SER A 2 -13.15 -16.85 4.35
C SER A 2 -12.02 -15.84 4.58
N ASP A 3 -10.75 -16.24 4.46
CA ASP A 3 -9.62 -15.32 4.69
C ASP A 3 -9.58 -14.16 3.69
N ALA A 4 -9.86 -14.41 2.40
CA ALA A 4 -9.89 -13.37 1.39
C ALA A 4 -11.00 -12.33 1.67
N LEU A 5 -12.15 -12.76 2.18
CA LEU A 5 -13.23 -11.88 2.62
C LEU A 5 -12.80 -11.04 3.82
N VAL A 6 -12.20 -11.65 4.85
CA VAL A 6 -11.71 -10.93 6.03
C VAL A 6 -10.66 -9.89 5.66
N LEU A 7 -9.70 -10.24 4.80
CA LEU A 7 -8.71 -9.28 4.32
C LEU A 7 -9.36 -8.18 3.46
N GLY A 8 -10.34 -8.51 2.63
CA GLY A 8 -11.09 -7.52 1.85
C GLY A 8 -11.83 -6.51 2.74
N VAL A 9 -12.49 -6.98 3.80
CA VAL A 9 -13.13 -6.11 4.80
C VAL A 9 -12.09 -5.27 5.54
N ALA A 10 -10.98 -5.86 5.97
CA ALA A 10 -9.89 -5.12 6.61
C ALA A 10 -9.27 -4.07 5.67
N GLN A 11 -9.30 -4.29 4.36
CA GLN A 11 -8.85 -3.33 3.37
C GLN A 11 -9.67 -2.04 3.39
N ALA A 12 -10.95 -2.08 3.79
CA ALA A 12 -11.78 -0.88 3.91
C ALA A 12 -11.23 0.13 4.93
N ALA A 13 -10.45 -0.31 5.93
CA ALA A 13 -9.75 0.61 6.83
C ALA A 13 -8.77 1.53 6.11
N ALA A 14 -8.29 1.15 4.92
CA ALA A 14 -7.41 1.98 4.10
C ALA A 14 -8.11 3.15 3.42
N LEU A 15 -9.44 3.25 3.52
CA LEU A 15 -10.18 4.44 3.06
C LEU A 15 -9.90 5.66 3.94
N PHE A 16 -9.47 5.45 5.19
CA PHE A 16 -9.01 6.53 6.04
C PHE A 16 -7.62 7.00 5.57
N PRO A 17 -7.44 8.29 5.21
CA PRO A 17 -6.16 8.81 4.75
C PRO A 17 -5.04 8.53 5.77
N GLY A 18 -3.89 8.10 5.28
CA GLY A 18 -2.74 7.74 6.11
C GLY A 18 -2.77 6.30 6.66
N VAL A 19 -3.90 5.59 6.60
CA VAL A 19 -3.94 4.17 6.97
C VAL A 19 -3.30 3.32 5.88
N SER A 20 -2.29 2.53 6.27
CA SER A 20 -1.59 1.65 5.34
C SER A 20 -2.46 0.46 4.92
N ARG A 21 -2.79 0.41 3.63
CA ARG A 21 -3.57 -0.67 3.00
C ARG A 21 -2.89 -2.04 3.10
N SER A 22 -1.59 -2.11 2.85
CA SER A 22 -0.84 -3.36 3.04
C SER A 22 -0.74 -3.73 4.52
N GLY A 23 -0.55 -2.73 5.40
CA GLY A 23 -0.54 -2.94 6.84
C GLY A 23 -1.84 -3.55 7.38
N SER A 24 -3.00 -3.01 7.00
CA SER A 24 -4.31 -3.48 7.48
C SER A 24 -4.61 -4.91 7.02
N THR A 25 -4.36 -5.20 5.74
CA THR A 25 -4.63 -6.52 5.16
C THR A 25 -3.63 -7.60 5.62
N ILE A 26 -2.35 -7.25 5.80
CA ILE A 26 -1.36 -8.19 6.37
C ILE A 26 -1.67 -8.45 7.84
N ALA A 27 -1.96 -7.41 8.63
CA ALA A 27 -2.33 -7.57 10.03
C ALA A 27 -3.56 -8.47 10.20
N ALA A 28 -4.60 -8.27 9.38
CA ALA A 28 -5.78 -9.14 9.38
C ALA A 28 -5.42 -10.60 9.03
N GLY A 29 -4.54 -10.81 8.06
CA GLY A 29 -4.03 -12.15 7.72
C GLY A 29 -3.28 -12.81 8.87
N LEU A 30 -2.43 -12.07 9.58
CA LEU A 30 -1.71 -12.56 10.75
C LEU A 30 -2.66 -12.90 11.91
N VAL A 31 -3.66 -12.05 12.18
CA VAL A 31 -4.72 -12.33 13.19
C VAL A 31 -5.53 -13.58 12.82
N ARG A 32 -5.73 -13.83 11.53
CA ARG A 32 -6.36 -15.07 11.02
C ARG A 32 -5.45 -16.31 11.10
N GLY A 33 -4.19 -16.15 11.51
CA GLY A 33 -3.21 -17.24 11.63
C GLY A 33 -2.49 -17.58 10.32
N LEU A 34 -2.58 -16.72 9.29
CA LEU A 34 -1.84 -16.94 8.05
C LEU A 34 -0.33 -16.74 8.27
N PRO A 35 0.53 -17.56 7.67
CA PRO A 35 1.96 -17.29 7.64
C PRO A 35 2.26 -15.92 7.04
N THR A 36 3.22 -15.18 7.59
CA THR A 36 3.52 -13.79 7.19
C THR A 36 3.72 -13.63 5.68
N VAL A 37 4.44 -14.55 5.05
CA VAL A 37 4.68 -14.54 3.59
C VAL A 37 3.38 -14.74 2.80
N GLN A 38 2.47 -15.61 3.28
CA GLN A 38 1.18 -15.84 2.65
C GLN A 38 0.25 -14.64 2.84
N ALA A 39 0.19 -14.06 4.03
CA ALA A 39 -0.57 -12.84 4.32
C ALA A 39 -0.11 -11.67 3.43
N ALA A 40 1.20 -11.47 3.31
CA ALA A 40 1.78 -10.46 2.41
C ALA A 40 1.45 -10.73 0.94
N ARG A 41 1.59 -11.97 0.47
CA ARG A 41 1.25 -12.33 -0.91
C ARG A 41 -0.22 -12.06 -1.22
N LEU A 42 -1.13 -12.44 -0.32
CA LEU A 42 -2.56 -12.21 -0.50
C LEU A 42 -2.89 -10.71 -0.49
N SER A 43 -2.27 -9.94 0.43
CA SER A 43 -2.35 -8.48 0.46
C SER A 43 -1.92 -7.85 -0.87
N PHE A 44 -0.81 -8.28 -1.46
CA PHE A 44 -0.36 -7.72 -2.74
C PHE A 44 -1.27 -8.11 -3.90
N LEU A 45 -1.79 -9.34 -3.94
CA LEU A 45 -2.78 -9.72 -4.96
C LEU A 45 -4.05 -8.87 -4.87
N LEU A 46 -4.54 -8.59 -3.65
CA LEU A 46 -5.67 -7.70 -3.42
C LEU A 46 -5.39 -6.25 -3.84
N SER A 47 -4.12 -5.83 -3.90
CA SER A 47 -3.77 -4.47 -4.30
C SER A 47 -4.02 -4.18 -5.76
N ILE A 48 -3.83 -5.18 -6.61
CA ILE A 48 -3.87 -5.01 -8.05
C ILE A 48 -5.23 -4.45 -8.47
N PRO A 49 -6.38 -5.12 -8.19
CA PRO A 49 -7.68 -4.57 -8.57
C PRO A 49 -8.01 -3.27 -7.84
N ALA A 50 -7.60 -3.10 -6.58
CA ALA A 50 -7.92 -1.91 -5.80
C ALA A 50 -7.19 -0.65 -6.31
N VAL A 51 -5.87 -0.75 -6.53
CA VAL A 51 -5.05 0.38 -7.01
C VAL A 51 -5.31 0.66 -8.48
N THR A 52 -5.50 -0.38 -9.30
CA THR A 52 -5.91 -0.17 -10.70
C THR A 52 -7.29 0.49 -10.78
N GLY A 53 -8.26 0.06 -9.96
CA GLY A 53 -9.57 0.69 -9.89
C GLY A 53 -9.49 2.16 -9.49
N ALA A 54 -8.70 2.49 -8.45
CA ALA A 54 -8.48 3.88 -8.04
C ALA A 54 -7.82 4.70 -9.17
N ALA A 55 -6.78 4.18 -9.81
CA ALA A 55 -6.11 4.87 -10.92
C ALA A 55 -7.03 5.13 -12.12
N LEU A 56 -7.93 4.19 -12.44
CA LEU A 56 -8.91 4.37 -13.52
C LEU A 56 -9.90 5.51 -13.26
N LEU A 57 -10.19 5.80 -12.00
CA LEU A 57 -11.08 6.89 -11.60
C LEU A 57 -10.33 8.22 -11.47
N GLU A 58 -9.16 8.21 -10.84
CA GLU A 58 -8.42 9.43 -10.48
C GLU A 58 -7.58 10.01 -11.64
N VAL A 59 -7.04 9.17 -12.53
CA VAL A 59 -6.17 9.65 -13.62
C VAL A 59 -6.92 10.56 -14.60
N PRO A 60 -8.13 10.22 -15.09
CA PRO A 60 -8.89 11.12 -15.96
C PRO A 60 -9.16 12.48 -15.29
N GLU A 61 -9.60 12.48 -14.03
CA GLU A 61 -9.87 13.72 -13.28
C GLU A 61 -8.61 14.58 -13.14
N ALA A 62 -7.46 13.96 -12.86
CA ALA A 62 -6.19 14.66 -12.76
C ALA A 62 -5.73 15.26 -14.11
N LEU A 63 -6.01 14.57 -15.22
CA LEU A 63 -5.70 15.07 -16.56
C LEU A 63 -6.62 16.24 -16.96
N ASP A 64 -7.91 16.14 -16.66
CA ASP A 64 -8.89 17.21 -16.92
C ASP A 64 -8.59 18.46 -16.06
N ALA A 65 -8.09 18.28 -14.84
CA ALA A 65 -7.59 19.36 -13.99
C ALA A 65 -6.25 19.96 -14.44
N GLY A 66 -5.71 19.55 -15.60
CA GLY A 66 -4.49 20.09 -16.19
C GLY A 66 -3.19 19.52 -15.64
N ALA A 67 -3.23 18.37 -14.94
CA ALA A 67 -2.09 17.62 -14.41
C ALA A 67 -1.04 18.48 -13.65
N GLY A 68 -1.46 19.59 -13.04
CA GLY A 68 -0.56 20.53 -12.36
C GLY A 68 0.48 21.20 -13.28
N GLY A 69 0.24 21.27 -14.58
CA GLY A 69 1.19 21.83 -15.55
C GLY A 69 2.38 20.90 -15.88
N LEU A 70 2.34 19.64 -15.45
CA LEU A 70 3.38 18.66 -15.73
C LEU A 70 3.28 18.15 -17.19
N SER A 71 4.43 17.97 -17.83
CA SER A 71 4.48 17.40 -19.18
C SER A 71 4.27 15.88 -19.16
N VAL A 72 3.65 15.34 -20.22
CA VAL A 72 3.45 13.88 -20.37
C VAL A 72 4.75 13.09 -20.21
N PRO A 73 5.90 13.50 -20.79
CA PRO A 73 7.16 12.79 -20.58
C PRO A 73 7.59 12.73 -19.10
N LEU A 74 7.36 13.81 -18.33
CA LEU A 74 7.71 13.87 -16.92
C LEU A 74 6.81 12.95 -16.07
N LEU A 75 5.51 12.90 -16.39
CA LEU A 75 4.58 11.95 -15.76
C LEU A 75 4.99 10.50 -16.00
N LEU A 76 5.35 10.15 -17.24
CA LEU A 76 5.81 8.80 -17.59
C LEU A 76 7.13 8.45 -16.88
N ALA A 77 8.06 9.40 -16.77
CA ALA A 77 9.28 9.21 -15.99
C ALA A 77 8.95 8.95 -14.51
N GLY A 78 8.00 9.69 -13.93
CA GLY A 78 7.52 9.48 -12.57
C GLY A 78 6.92 8.08 -12.37
N VAL A 79 6.05 7.63 -13.28
CA VAL A 79 5.48 6.27 -13.27
C VAL A 79 6.59 5.21 -13.32
N PHE A 80 7.57 5.39 -14.19
CA PHE A 80 8.68 4.46 -14.34
C PHE A 80 9.54 4.37 -13.07
N VAL A 81 9.93 5.52 -12.51
CA VAL A 81 10.72 5.59 -11.26
C VAL A 81 9.93 5.00 -10.10
N ALA A 82 8.64 5.35 -9.97
CA ALA A 82 7.77 4.79 -8.94
C ALA A 82 7.64 3.26 -9.07
N GLY A 83 7.56 2.74 -10.30
CA GLY A 83 7.55 1.30 -10.57
C GLY A 83 8.85 0.60 -10.12
N LEU A 84 10.01 1.16 -10.46
CA LEU A 84 11.31 0.61 -10.07
C LEU A 84 11.52 0.65 -8.55
N VAL A 85 11.28 1.80 -7.93
CA VAL A 85 11.43 1.98 -6.48
C VAL A 85 10.41 1.12 -5.73
N GLY A 86 9.17 1.07 -6.21
CA GLY A 86 8.10 0.24 -5.65
C GLY A 86 8.43 -1.25 -5.69
N TRP A 87 9.00 -1.74 -6.79
CA TRP A 87 9.47 -3.13 -6.88
C TRP A 87 10.58 -3.43 -5.87
N GLY A 88 11.56 -2.54 -5.74
CA GLY A 88 12.62 -2.67 -4.74
C GLY A 88 12.08 -2.66 -3.31
N ALA A 89 11.18 -1.73 -2.99
CA ALA A 89 10.53 -1.60 -1.69
C ALA A 89 9.70 -2.85 -1.35
N LEU A 90 8.94 -3.40 -2.30
CA LEU A 90 8.19 -4.65 -2.13
C LEU A 90 9.11 -5.82 -1.80
N ARG A 91 10.24 -5.94 -2.51
CA ARG A 91 11.22 -6.99 -2.25
C ARG A 91 11.83 -6.86 -0.85
N ALA A 92 12.20 -5.64 -0.46
CA ALA A 92 12.72 -5.34 0.88
C ALA A 92 11.69 -5.65 1.97
N LEU A 93 10.42 -5.32 1.75
CA LEU A 93 9.33 -5.61 2.66
C LEU A 93 9.17 -7.13 2.84
N VAL A 94 9.07 -7.91 1.77
CA VAL A 94 8.93 -9.38 1.86
C VAL A 94 10.11 -10.01 2.64
N LEU A 95 11.34 -9.54 2.40
CA LEU A 95 12.53 -10.02 3.12
C LEU A 95 12.53 -9.62 4.60
N THR A 96 12.00 -8.46 4.94
CA THR A 96 11.86 -8.01 6.33
C THR A 96 10.79 -8.83 7.03
N LEU A 97 9.67 -9.05 6.36
CA LEU A 97 8.54 -9.82 6.88
C LEU A 97 8.86 -11.30 7.09
N SER A 98 9.66 -11.91 6.22
CA SER A 98 10.09 -13.30 6.39
C SER A 98 10.98 -13.51 7.62
N LYS A 99 11.60 -12.44 8.13
CA LYS A 99 12.40 -12.45 9.37
C LYS A 99 11.58 -12.18 10.64
N GLY A 100 10.24 -12.11 10.54
CA GLY A 100 9.36 -11.82 11.68
C GLY A 100 9.39 -10.36 12.14
N ALA A 101 9.98 -9.46 11.34
CA ALA A 101 10.22 -8.06 11.72
C ALA A 101 9.02 -7.12 11.48
N PHE A 102 7.77 -7.63 11.49
CA PHE A 102 6.57 -6.79 11.26
C PHE A 102 6.43 -5.69 12.32
N VAL A 103 6.87 -5.95 13.56
CA VAL A 103 6.87 -4.97 14.66
C VAL A 103 7.71 -3.73 14.33
N TRP A 104 8.86 -3.90 13.65
CA TRP A 104 9.71 -2.78 13.26
C TRP A 104 9.02 -1.88 12.23
N PHE A 105 8.26 -2.48 11.31
CA PHE A 105 7.42 -1.72 10.38
C PHE A 105 6.30 -0.97 11.11
N ALA A 106 5.64 -1.61 12.08
CA ALA A 106 4.62 -0.95 12.90
C ALA A 106 5.18 0.24 13.69
N LEU A 107 6.37 0.10 14.30
CA LEU A 107 7.06 1.18 15.00
C LEU A 107 7.43 2.33 14.05
N TYR A 108 7.95 2.01 12.85
CA TYR A 108 8.21 3.01 11.82
C TYR A 108 6.95 3.81 11.45
N CYS A 109 5.82 3.13 11.21
CA CYS A 109 4.55 3.79 10.93
C CYS A 109 4.06 4.65 12.10
N ALA A 110 4.18 4.15 13.34
CA ALA A 110 3.79 4.90 14.54
C ALA A 110 4.62 6.18 14.71
N MET A 111 5.94 6.11 14.48
CA MET A 111 6.81 7.29 14.51
C MET A 111 6.42 8.30 13.43
N LEU A 112 6.24 7.87 12.17
CA LEU A 112 5.84 8.79 11.10
C LEU A 112 4.46 9.42 11.33
N GLY A 113 3.48 8.62 11.78
CA GLY A 113 2.14 9.12 12.10
C GLY A 113 2.18 10.13 13.24
N THR A 114 2.97 9.86 14.29
CA THR A 114 3.15 10.81 15.39
C THR A 114 3.83 12.09 14.92
N SER A 115 4.89 11.99 14.11
CA SER A 115 5.55 13.16 13.54
C SER A 115 4.58 14.00 12.71
N ALA A 116 3.76 13.37 11.87
CA ALA A 116 2.76 14.09 11.08
C ALA A 116 1.78 14.89 11.96
N LEU A 117 1.37 14.35 13.12
CA LEU A 117 0.52 15.08 14.08
C LEU A 117 1.22 16.27 14.76
N LEU A 118 2.55 16.29 14.81
CA LEU A 118 3.33 17.39 15.40
C LEU A 118 3.67 18.50 14.39
N PHE A 119 3.61 18.19 13.09
CA PHE A 119 3.91 19.13 12.00
C PHE A 119 2.67 19.67 11.28
N VAL A 120 1.47 19.17 11.64
CA VAL A 120 0.16 19.74 11.27
C VAL A 120 -0.26 20.74 12.35
#